data_AF-A0AAD4Z799-F1
#
_entry.id   AF-A0AAD4Z799-F1
#
_cell.length_a   1.000
_cell.length_b   1.000
_cell.length_c   1.000
_cell.angle_alpha   90.00
_cell.angle_beta   90.00
_cell.angle_gamma   90.00
#
_symmetry.space_group_name_H-M   'P 1'
#
loop_
_entity.id
_entity.type
_entity.pdbx_description
1 polymer ?
#
loop_
_entity_poly.entity_id
_entity_poly.type
_entity_poly.pdbx_seq_one_letter_code
_entity_poly.pdbx_strand_id
1 'polypeptide(L)'
;MEFDGDIIDFNISEAIRYPIDDHSCFSIDAFDSLAQEYLESLDRDALETTIVQGIELITNGAKANHEEIGEMVAALESLPQYVGVSCFSLLQMPCQGL
;
A
#
# COMPACT_ATOMS: atom_id res chain seq x y z
N MET A 1 -34.36 -25.62 8.93
CA MET A 1 -33.18 -26.31 8.35
C MET A 1 -33.41 -27.80 8.53
N GLU A 2 -33.09 -28.66 7.56
CA GLU A 2 -33.29 -30.12 7.70
C GLU A 2 -31.94 -30.80 7.97
N PHE A 3 -31.87 -31.59 9.04
CA PHE A 3 -30.71 -32.41 9.37
C PHE A 3 -31.22 -33.80 9.74
N ASP A 4 -30.73 -34.82 9.04
CA ASP A 4 -31.14 -36.23 9.21
C ASP A 4 -32.66 -36.50 9.06
N GLY A 5 -33.33 -35.77 8.16
CA GLY A 5 -34.77 -35.95 7.91
C GLY A 5 -35.69 -35.19 8.89
N ASP A 6 -35.12 -34.58 9.94
CA ASP A 6 -35.86 -33.76 10.89
C ASP A 6 -35.80 -32.27 10.51
N ILE A 7 -36.96 -31.61 10.53
CA ILE A 7 -37.06 -30.17 10.34
C ILE A 7 -36.72 -29.47 11.66
N ILE A 8 -35.55 -28.86 11.70
CA ILE A 8 -35.07 -28.04 12.82
C ILE A 8 -35.48 -26.59 12.58
N ASP A 9 -36.30 -26.06 13.48
CA ASP A 9 -36.59 -24.63 13.56
C ASP A 9 -35.48 -23.93 14.35
N PHE A 10 -34.64 -23.22 13.61
CA PHE A 10 -33.55 -22.43 14.17
C PHE A 10 -33.94 -20.94 14.17
N ASN A 11 -34.06 -20.36 15.36
CA ASN A 11 -34.28 -18.93 15.50
C ASN A 11 -32.94 -18.19 15.42
N ILE A 12 -32.65 -17.63 14.25
CA ILE A 12 -31.44 -16.85 14.00
C ILE A 12 -31.32 -15.67 14.99
N SER A 13 -32.44 -15.04 15.37
CA SER A 13 -32.41 -13.90 16.31
C SER A 13 -32.02 -14.29 17.74
N GLU A 14 -32.31 -15.52 18.17
CA GLU A 14 -31.85 -16.05 19.45
C GLU A 14 -30.38 -16.46 19.39
N ALA A 15 -29.94 -17.01 18.26
CA ALA A 15 -28.56 -17.44 18.08
C ALA A 15 -27.55 -16.28 18.03
N ILE A 16 -27.92 -15.14 17.42
CA ILE A 16 -27.07 -13.94 17.40
C ILE A 16 -27.13 -13.14 18.70
N ARG A 17 -28.11 -13.42 19.59
CA ARG A 17 -28.24 -12.73 20.88
C ARG A 17 -27.14 -13.15 21.88
N TYR A 18 -26.65 -14.37 21.75
CA TYR A 18 -25.60 -14.94 22.59
C TYR A 18 -24.47 -15.47 21.70
N PRO A 19 -23.66 -14.59 21.09
CA PRO A 19 -22.50 -15.04 20.35
C PRO A 19 -21.64 -15.89 21.29
N ILE A 20 -21.29 -17.11 20.84
CA ILE A 20 -20.44 -18.01 21.61
C ILE A 20 -19.07 -17.33 21.74
N ASP A 21 -18.67 -17.06 22.98
CA ASP A 21 -17.45 -16.34 23.38
C ASP A 21 -16.18 -17.18 23.18
N ASP A 22 -16.12 -17.96 22.11
CA ASP A 22 -14.92 -18.71 21.75
C ASP A 22 -14.21 -17.92 20.66
N HIS A 23 -13.48 -16.89 21.11
CA HIS A 23 -12.50 -16.12 20.32
C HIS A 23 -12.90 -15.94 18.85
N SER A 24 -14.09 -15.37 18.60
CA SER A 24 -14.48 -14.91 17.27
C SER A 24 -13.59 -13.73 16.92
N CYS A 25 -12.35 -14.01 16.50
CA CYS A 25 -11.51 -13.10 15.77
C CYS A 25 -12.36 -12.72 14.56
N PHE A 26 -13.01 -11.56 14.62
CA PHE A 26 -13.77 -11.11 13.48
C PHE A 26 -12.72 -10.97 12.38
N SER A 27 -13.04 -11.45 11.17
CA SER A 27 -12.14 -11.29 10.02
C SER A 27 -11.74 -9.83 9.78
N ILE A 28 -12.48 -8.89 10.38
CA ILE A 28 -12.19 -7.46 10.48
C ILE A 28 -10.98 -7.19 11.39
N ASP A 29 -10.89 -7.77 12.58
CA ASP A 29 -9.74 -7.56 13.50
C ASP A 29 -8.42 -8.05 12.87
N ALA A 30 -8.48 -9.12 12.08
CA ALA A 30 -7.34 -9.62 11.32
C ALA A 30 -6.99 -8.75 10.09
N PHE A 31 -7.93 -7.94 9.60
CA PHE A 31 -7.75 -7.06 8.45
C PHE A 31 -7.25 -5.68 8.86
N ASP A 32 -7.50 -5.23 10.08
CA ASP A 32 -7.15 -3.89 10.56
C ASP A 32 -5.64 -3.60 10.44
N SER A 33 -4.77 -4.54 10.85
CA SER A 33 -3.31 -4.34 10.74
C SER A 33 -2.84 -4.27 9.29
N LEU A 34 -3.43 -5.09 8.41
CA LEU A 34 -3.09 -5.10 6.98
C LEU A 34 -3.59 -3.83 6.28
N ALA A 35 -4.79 -3.37 6.63
CA ALA A 35 -5.35 -2.13 6.12
C ALA A 35 -4.51 -0.93 6.56
N GLN A 36 -4.06 -0.91 7.82
CA GLN A 36 -3.18 0.14 8.33
C GLN A 36 -1.84 0.16 7.59
N GLU A 37 -1.18 -1.00 7.45
CA GLU A 37 0.08 -1.11 6.70
C GLU A 37 -0.08 -0.64 5.25
N TYR A 38 -1.16 -1.05 4.58
CA TYR A 38 -1.44 -0.64 3.20
C TYR A 38 -1.68 0.87 3.08
N LEU A 39 -2.47 1.46 3.98
CA LEU A 39 -2.72 2.90 3.98
C LEU A 39 -1.45 3.71 4.25
N GLU A 40 -0.61 3.26 5.19
CA GLU A 40 0.71 3.87 5.43
C GLU A 40 1.64 3.73 4.21
N SER A 41 1.51 2.66 3.43
CA SER A 41 2.28 2.49 2.19
C SER A 41 1.86 3.42 1.06
N LEU A 42 0.58 3.85 1.02
CA LEU A 42 0.08 4.77 0.01
C LEU A 42 0.58 6.21 0.17
N ASP A 43 0.93 6.60 1.40
CA ASP A 43 1.47 7.93 1.71
C ASP A 43 2.99 8.02 1.46
N ARG A 44 3.65 6.87 1.23
CA ARG A 44 5.09 6.84 0.97
C ARG A 44 5.39 7.24 -0.47
N ASP A 45 6.45 8.03 -0.63
CA ASP A 45 6.94 8.41 -1.94
C ASP A 45 7.45 7.17 -2.71
N ALA A 46 7.04 7.06 -3.99
CA ALA A 46 7.36 5.91 -4.82
C ALA A 46 8.86 5.79 -5.12
N LEU A 47 9.59 6.91 -5.18
CA LEU A 47 11.04 6.92 -5.36
C LEU A 47 11.74 6.51 -4.06
N GLU A 48 11.32 7.06 -2.92
CA GLU A 48 11.85 6.70 -1.59
C GLU A 48 11.73 5.19 -1.33
N THR A 49 10.53 4.63 -1.55
CA THR A 49 10.25 3.20 -1.35
C THR A 49 11.07 2.30 -2.27
N THR A 50 11.20 2.67 -3.54
CA THR A 50 12.03 1.93 -4.52
C THR A 50 13.49 1.92 -4.12
N ILE A 51 14.03 3.05 -3.64
CA ILE A 51 15.42 3.15 -3.16
C ILE A 51 15.64 2.26 -1.94
N VAL A 52 14.74 2.33 -0.94
CA VAL A 52 14.84 1.51 0.28
C VAL A 52 14.82 0.02 -0.04
N GLN A 53 13.89 -0.42 -0.89
CA GLN A 53 13.80 -1.82 -1.33
C GLN A 53 15.04 -2.27 -2.10
N GLY A 54 15.57 -1.42 -2.98
CA GLY A 54 16.80 -1.70 -3.72
C GLY A 54 18.00 -1.91 -2.78
N ILE A 55 18.14 -1.06 -1.75
CA ILE A 55 19.19 -1.19 -0.74
C ILE A 55 19.00 -2.48 0.07
N GLU A 56 17.77 -2.78 0.49
CA GLU A 56 17.45 -3.97 1.28
C GLU A 56 17.80 -5.27 0.53
N LEU A 57 17.52 -5.34 -0.77
CA LEU A 57 17.89 -6.47 -1.62
C LEU A 57 19.41 -6.67 -1.69
N ILE A 58 20.18 -5.57 -1.79
CA ILE A 58 21.64 -5.61 -1.80
C ILE A 58 22.17 -6.08 -0.44
N THR A 59 21.62 -5.58 0.67
CA THR A 59 22.05 -5.96 2.02
C THR A 59 21.72 -7.41 2.36
N ASN A 60 20.64 -7.95 1.80
CA ASN A 60 20.20 -9.34 2.01
C ASN A 60 20.96 -10.35 1.13
N GLY A 61 22.04 -9.93 0.46
CA GLY A 61 22.93 -10.81 -0.28
C GLY A 61 22.44 -11.17 -1.68
N ALA A 62 21.43 -10.48 -2.22
CA ALA A 62 21.12 -10.58 -3.63
C ALA A 62 22.31 -10.01 -4.42
N LYS A 63 22.85 -10.80 -5.35
CA LYS A 63 23.96 -10.38 -6.20
C LYS A 63 23.46 -9.31 -7.17
N ALA A 64 23.69 -8.06 -6.80
CA ALA A 64 23.42 -6.91 -7.64
C ALA A 64 24.23 -7.00 -8.94
N ASN A 65 23.57 -6.88 -10.09
CA ASN A 65 24.23 -6.80 -11.40
C ASN A 65 24.92 -5.44 -11.47
N HIS A 66 26.24 -5.40 -11.26
CA HIS A 66 26.99 -4.15 -11.11
C HIS A 66 26.89 -3.23 -12.36
N GLU A 67 26.64 -3.80 -13.54
CA GLU A 67 26.49 -3.08 -14.81
C GLU A 67 25.19 -2.28 -14.87
N GLU A 68 24.06 -2.90 -14.54
CA GLU A 68 22.72 -2.29 -14.53
C GLU A 68 22.61 -1.16 -13.50
N ILE A 69 23.25 -1.34 -12.34
CA ILE A 69 23.33 -0.29 -11.30
C ILE A 69 24.15 0.90 -11.78
N GLY A 70 25.24 0.66 -12.52
CA GLY A 70 26.08 1.73 -13.07
C GLY A 70 25.31 2.61 -14.05
N GLU A 71 24.51 2.01 -14.92
CA GLU A 71 23.68 2.73 -15.89
C GLU A 71 22.57 3.54 -15.19
N MET A 72 21.92 2.97 -14.18
CA MET A 72 20.90 3.65 -13.39
C MET A 72 21.49 4.86 -12.64
N VAL A 73 22.65 4.71 -12.00
CA VAL A 73 23.33 5.82 -11.30
C VAL A 73 23.71 6.92 -12.29
N ALA A 74 24.28 6.56 -13.44
CA ALA A 74 24.62 7.54 -14.48
C ALA A 74 23.40 8.29 -15.02
N ALA A 75 22.26 7.60 -15.17
CA ALA A 75 21.00 8.22 -15.58
C ALA A 75 20.49 9.21 -14.51
N LEU A 76 20.58 8.87 -13.23
CA LEU A 76 20.20 9.76 -12.13
C LEU A 76 21.14 10.98 -12.03
N GLU A 77 22.44 10.80 -12.24
CA GLU A 77 23.41 11.90 -12.30
C GLU A 77 23.20 12.82 -13.51
N SER A 78 22.62 12.30 -14.60
CA SER A 78 22.28 13.09 -15.79
C SER A 78 21.02 13.93 -15.64
N LEU A 79 20.22 13.71 -14.58
CA LEU A 79 19.02 14.51 -14.35
C LEU A 79 19.42 15.96 -14.08
N PRO A 80 18.70 16.94 -14.67
CA PRO A 80 18.95 18.34 -14.39
C PRO A 80 18.76 18.60 -12.90
N GLN A 81 19.78 19.17 -12.26
CA GLN A 81 19.71 19.56 -10.85
C GLN A 81 18.59 20.59 -10.69
N TYR A 82 17.45 20.14 -10.17
CA TYR A 82 16.34 21.03 -9.87
C TYR A 82 16.69 21.82 -8.63
N VAL A 83 17.37 22.96 -8.82
CA VAL A 83 17.51 23.99 -7.79
C VAL A 83 16.13 24.64 -7.68
N GLY A 84 15.37 24.24 -6.66
CA GLY A 84 13.97 24.58 -6.47
C GLY A 84 13.63 26.02 -6.82
N VAL A 85 13.03 26.23 -7.99
CA VAL A 85 12.31 27.47 -8.29
C VAL A 85 10.88 27.22 -7.89
N SER A 86 10.49 27.75 -6.74
CA SER A 86 9.12 27.71 -6.23
C SER A 86 8.10 27.93 -7.35
N CYS A 87 7.15 27.01 -7.46
CA CYS A 87 6.13 26.92 -8.51
C CYS A 87 5.07 28.06 -8.46
N PHE A 88 5.50 29.33 -8.45
CA PHE A 88 4.61 30.48 -8.55
C PHE A 88 4.55 31.08 -9.96
N SER A 89 5.48 30.71 -10.86
CA SER A 89 5.53 31.24 -12.23
C SER A 89 4.73 30.43 -13.26
N LEU A 90 4.32 29.19 -12.96
CA LEU A 90 3.58 28.34 -13.91
C LEU A 90 2.08 28.64 -13.99
N LEU A 91 1.55 29.52 -13.13
CA LEU A 91 0.14 29.94 -13.16
C LEU A 91 -0.12 31.19 -14.01
N GLN A 92 0.88 31.77 -14.67
CA GLN A 92 0.68 32.94 -15.52
C GLN A 92 0.65 32.56 -17.01
N MET A 93 -0.41 31.87 -17.40
CA MET A 93 -0.80 31.78 -18.82
C MET A 93 -1.59 33.05 -19.17
N PRO A 94 -1.21 33.84 -20.19
CA PRO A 94 -2.01 34.97 -20.61
C PRO A 94 -3.27 34.48 -21.33
N CYS A 95 -4.45 34.76 -20.78
CA CYS A 95 -5.70 34.69 -21.54
C CYS A 95 -5.65 35.75 -22.65
N GLN A 96 -5.26 35.36 -23.86
CA GLN A 96 -5.43 36.19 -25.05
C GLN A 96 -6.79 35.86 -25.65
N GLY A 97 -7.74 36.76 -25.43
CA GLY A 97 -9.01 36.76 -26.15
C GLY A 97 -8.81 37.24 -27.58
N LEU A 98 -9.48 36.57 -28.52
CA LEU A 98 -10.15 37.19 -29.65
C LEU A 98 -11.39 36.38 -30.00
#